data_AF-A0A6I1JAU2-F1
#
_entry.id   AF-A0A6I1JAU2-F1
#
_cell.length_a   1.000
_cell.length_b   1.000
_cell.length_c   1.000
_cell.angle_alpha   90.00
_cell.angle_beta   90.00
_cell.angle_gamma   90.00
#
_symmetry.space_group_name_H-M   'P 1'
#
loop_
_entity.id
_entity.type
_entity.pdbx_description
1 polymer ?
#
loop_
_entity_poly.entity_id
_entity_poly.type
_entity_poly.pdbx_seq_one_letter_code
_entity_poly.pdbx_strand_id
1 'polypeptide(L)'
;MNVGVNYMREHMPSDARVHYALLDTGGIAPNVVQAHARVRYSIRARDLPGMLELVARVRKIAEGAALMTETKMEMKIISAVSNIVGNTPLEEALQGIMEDLGPPHFDDADKDFARQIQATLTPQDIASVYRTIGLEPEDKPLADFTVPLDAKRNPLIGSTDVGDVSWVVPTVQAHAPTVAVGTPFHTWQIVAQGKTPAAHKAMVQVAKAMAATGAAVLTDPGLMAAAKADLARRTKATPYVCPIPDDIGPPLTMSAG
;
A
#
# COMPACT_ATOMS: atom_id res chain seq x y z
N MET A 1 4.63 -21.94 17.80
CA MET A 1 3.96 -20.61 17.84
C MET A 1 2.72 -20.50 16.93
N ASN A 2 2.73 -21.01 15.69
CA ASN A 2 1.66 -20.75 14.69
C ASN A 2 0.24 -21.09 15.17
N VAL A 3 0.07 -22.19 15.92
CA VAL A 3 -1.22 -22.56 16.52
C VAL A 3 -1.75 -21.46 17.44
N GLY A 4 -0.92 -20.90 18.30
CA GLY A 4 -1.30 -19.79 19.19
C GLY A 4 -1.67 -18.53 18.40
N VAL A 5 -0.94 -18.22 17.33
CA VAL A 5 -1.29 -17.10 16.44
C VAL A 5 -2.64 -17.34 15.75
N ASN A 6 -2.94 -18.57 15.34
CA ASN A 6 -4.22 -18.92 14.74
C ASN A 6 -5.40 -18.70 15.69
N TYR A 7 -5.27 -19.05 16.98
CA TYR A 7 -6.30 -18.72 17.97
C TYR A 7 -6.39 -17.21 18.24
N MET A 8 -5.27 -16.50 18.23
CA MET A 8 -5.25 -15.04 18.43
C MET A 8 -5.98 -14.28 17.31
N ARG A 9 -6.03 -14.82 16.08
CA ARG A 9 -6.70 -14.18 14.94
C ARG A 9 -8.20 -13.95 15.13
N GLU A 10 -8.87 -14.67 16.03
CA GLU A 10 -10.27 -14.39 16.40
C GLU A 10 -10.41 -13.11 17.25
N HIS A 11 -9.30 -12.64 17.82
CA HIS A 11 -9.24 -11.51 18.74
C HIS A 11 -8.41 -10.35 18.17
N MET A 12 -8.25 -10.26 16.85
CA MET A 12 -7.62 -9.11 16.18
C MET A 12 -8.68 -8.27 15.47
N PRO A 13 -8.41 -6.98 15.16
CA PRO A 13 -9.31 -6.17 14.35
C PRO A 13 -9.69 -6.85 13.03
N SER A 14 -10.93 -6.69 12.58
CA SER A 14 -11.46 -7.39 11.41
C SER A 14 -10.76 -7.01 10.09
N ASP A 15 -10.06 -5.88 10.06
CA ASP A 15 -9.25 -5.40 8.94
C ASP A 15 -7.75 -5.73 9.08
N ALA A 16 -7.32 -6.27 10.23
CA ALA A 16 -5.96 -6.73 10.42
C ALA A 16 -5.72 -8.07 9.74
N ARG A 17 -4.47 -8.36 9.37
CA ARG A 17 -4.06 -9.62 8.75
C ARG A 17 -2.73 -10.09 9.32
N VAL A 18 -2.62 -11.39 9.56
CA VAL A 18 -1.38 -12.05 9.98
C VAL A 18 -1.16 -13.24 9.05
N HIS A 19 -0.05 -13.20 8.32
CA HIS A 19 0.38 -14.26 7.41
C HIS A 19 1.75 -14.77 7.86
N TYR A 20 2.07 -16.03 7.53
CA TYR A 20 3.40 -16.57 7.78
C TYR A 20 3.87 -17.51 6.67
N ALA A 21 5.18 -17.66 6.57
CA ALA A 21 5.85 -18.65 5.75
C ALA A 21 6.97 -19.33 6.55
N LEU A 22 7.00 -20.67 6.54
CA LEU A 22 8.13 -21.43 7.09
C LEU A 22 9.31 -21.28 6.14
N LEU A 23 10.42 -20.72 6.63
CA LEU A 23 11.65 -20.53 5.86
C LEU A 23 12.66 -21.64 6.11
N ASP A 24 12.58 -22.28 7.28
CA ASP A 24 13.41 -23.40 7.68
C ASP A 24 12.64 -24.23 8.72
N THR A 25 12.53 -25.54 8.49
CA THR A 25 11.89 -26.49 9.40
C THR A 25 12.89 -27.26 10.27
N GLY A 26 14.20 -26.96 10.16
CA GLY A 26 15.26 -27.49 11.00
C GLY A 26 15.93 -28.77 10.51
N GLY A 27 15.39 -29.38 9.46
CA GLY A 27 15.89 -30.62 8.89
C GLY A 27 14.84 -31.32 8.03
N ILE A 28 15.24 -32.47 7.47
CA ILE A 28 14.42 -33.28 6.55
C ILE A 28 14.03 -34.65 7.13
N ALA A 29 14.65 -35.06 8.24
CA ALA A 29 14.45 -36.39 8.82
C ALA A 29 13.24 -36.40 9.78
N PRO A 30 12.16 -37.15 9.48
CA PRO A 30 10.93 -37.10 10.26
C PRO A 30 11.04 -37.75 11.65
N ASN A 31 12.06 -38.58 11.87
CA ASN A 31 12.34 -39.27 13.12
C ASN A 31 13.40 -38.56 13.99
N VAL A 32 13.84 -37.36 13.60
CA VAL A 32 14.81 -36.55 14.35
C VAL A 32 14.11 -35.33 14.92
N VAL A 33 14.34 -35.03 16.19
CA VAL A 33 13.87 -33.79 16.81
C VAL A 33 14.72 -32.64 16.27
N GLN A 34 14.07 -31.64 15.67
CA GLN A 34 14.75 -30.54 15.01
C GLN A 34 15.23 -29.50 16.02
N ALA A 35 16.50 -29.08 15.91
CA ALA A 35 17.12 -28.16 16.86
C ALA A 35 16.83 -26.67 16.57
N HIS A 36 16.33 -26.35 15.37
CA HIS A 36 16.09 -24.99 14.90
C HIS A 36 14.86 -24.94 14.01
N ALA A 37 14.14 -23.82 13.99
CA ALA A 37 13.11 -23.55 13.00
C ALA A 37 13.02 -22.04 12.79
N ARG A 38 12.74 -21.63 11.55
CA ARG A 38 12.60 -20.22 11.17
C ARG A 38 11.31 -20.00 10.41
N VAL A 39 10.57 -19.00 10.84
CA VAL A 39 9.31 -18.57 10.24
C VAL A 39 9.35 -17.06 10.00
N ARG A 40 8.84 -16.61 8.86
CA ARG A 40 8.64 -15.20 8.55
C ARG A 40 7.17 -14.86 8.73
N TYR A 41 6.89 -13.81 9.48
CA TYR A 41 5.55 -13.26 9.64
C TYR A 41 5.40 -11.95 8.85
N SER A 42 4.23 -11.74 8.27
CA SER A 42 3.77 -10.47 7.74
C SER A 42 2.51 -10.07 8.50
N ILE A 43 2.58 -8.93 9.19
CA ILE A 43 1.54 -8.45 10.12
C ILE A 43 1.09 -7.08 9.62
N ARG A 44 -0.23 -6.90 9.45
CA ARG A 44 -0.84 -5.67 8.95
C ARG A 44 -2.04 -5.29 9.79
N ALA A 45 -2.19 -4.00 10.07
CA ALA A 45 -3.40 -3.39 10.61
C ALA A 45 -3.71 -2.10 9.83
N ARG A 46 -4.86 -1.45 10.13
CA ARG A 46 -5.25 -0.20 9.47
C ARG A 46 -4.33 0.97 9.82
N ASP A 47 -3.88 1.03 11.07
CA ASP A 47 -3.04 2.09 11.59
C ASP A 47 -1.79 1.54 12.29
N LEU A 48 -0.78 2.41 12.41
CA LEU A 48 0.52 2.09 13.00
C LEU A 48 0.40 1.61 14.46
N PRO A 49 -0.36 2.27 15.37
CA PRO A 49 -0.53 1.77 16.73
C PRO A 49 -1.13 0.37 16.80
N GLY A 50 -2.20 0.10 16.05
CA GLY A 50 -2.84 -1.21 16.01
C GLY A 50 -1.91 -2.28 15.43
N MET A 51 -1.08 -1.92 14.45
CA MET A 51 -0.05 -2.82 13.93
C MET A 51 1.00 -3.17 14.99
N LEU A 52 1.52 -2.16 15.71
CA LEU A 52 2.52 -2.36 16.77
C LEU A 52 1.97 -3.21 17.92
N GLU A 53 0.71 -3.00 18.32
CA GLU A 53 0.04 -3.83 19.32
C GLU A 53 -0.05 -5.30 18.86
N LEU A 54 -0.43 -5.53 17.60
CA LEU A 54 -0.54 -6.87 17.04
C LEU A 54 0.83 -7.56 16.95
N VAL A 55 1.88 -6.83 16.57
CA VAL A 55 3.27 -7.31 16.60
C VAL A 55 3.67 -7.73 18.01
N ALA A 56 3.36 -6.93 19.03
CA ALA A 56 3.64 -7.26 20.42
C ALA A 56 2.90 -8.51 20.90
N ARG A 57 1.65 -8.71 20.46
CA ARG A 57 0.88 -9.93 20.77
C ARG A 57 1.46 -11.17 20.09
N VAL A 58 1.87 -11.07 18.83
CA VAL A 58 2.55 -12.18 18.14
C VAL A 58 3.88 -12.52 18.83
N ARG A 59 4.64 -11.52 19.29
CA ARG A 59 5.85 -11.72 20.09
C ARG A 59 5.57 -12.50 21.38
N LYS A 60 4.56 -12.09 22.16
CA LYS A 60 4.17 -12.81 23.40
C LYS A 60 3.83 -14.28 23.15
N ILE A 61 3.20 -14.59 22.01
CA ILE A 61 2.90 -15.98 21.62
C ILE A 61 4.18 -16.75 21.27
N ALA A 62 5.15 -16.12 20.62
CA ALA A 62 6.45 -16.72 20.34
C ALA A 62 7.22 -17.01 21.63
N GLU A 63 7.26 -16.06 22.55
CA GLU A 63 7.88 -16.19 23.87
C GLU A 63 7.20 -17.30 24.69
N GLY A 64 5.85 -17.33 24.71
CA GLY A 64 5.10 -18.40 25.37
C GLY A 64 5.35 -19.78 24.76
N ALA A 65 5.49 -19.88 23.43
CA ALA A 65 5.85 -21.13 22.77
C ALA A 65 7.27 -21.61 23.13
N ALA A 66 8.23 -20.68 23.20
CA ALA A 66 9.59 -20.98 23.64
C ALA A 66 9.59 -21.48 25.09
N LEU A 67 8.87 -20.79 25.98
CA LEU A 67 8.71 -21.18 27.37
C LEU A 67 8.11 -22.58 27.55
N MET A 68 7.00 -22.89 26.87
CA MET A 68 6.32 -24.20 26.97
C MET A 68 7.20 -25.36 26.49
N THR A 69 8.21 -25.09 25.66
CA THR A 69 9.06 -26.11 25.02
C THR A 69 10.47 -26.11 25.57
N GLU A 70 10.77 -25.27 26.57
CA GLU A 70 12.11 -25.06 27.12
C GLU A 70 13.15 -24.71 26.04
N THR A 71 12.71 -24.02 24.97
CA THR A 71 13.58 -23.54 23.89
C THR A 71 13.85 -22.04 23.99
N LYS A 72 14.68 -21.52 23.09
CA LYS A 72 14.95 -20.09 22.92
C LYS A 72 14.33 -19.59 21.63
N MET A 73 13.93 -18.32 21.61
CA MET A 73 13.49 -17.63 20.40
C MET A 73 14.28 -16.34 20.19
N GLU A 74 14.48 -16.00 18.93
CA GLU A 74 14.92 -14.67 18.49
C GLU A 74 13.88 -14.11 17.51
N MET A 75 13.59 -12.82 17.61
CA MET A 75 12.69 -12.12 16.70
C MET A 75 13.45 -10.96 16.08
N LYS A 76 13.51 -10.94 14.74
CA LYS A 76 14.09 -9.85 13.97
C LYS A 76 13.05 -9.20 13.06
N ILE A 77 12.95 -7.88 13.13
CA ILE A 77 12.16 -7.10 12.16
C ILE A 77 12.98 -6.99 10.88
N ILE A 78 12.40 -7.43 9.76
CA ILE A 78 13.06 -7.44 8.45
C ILE A 78 12.68 -6.20 7.63
N SER A 79 11.42 -5.82 7.69
CA SER A 79 10.86 -4.63 7.05
C SER A 79 9.59 -4.25 7.77
N ALA A 80 9.26 -2.97 7.75
CA ALA A 80 7.98 -2.44 8.18
C ALA A 80 7.70 -1.16 7.41
N VAL A 81 6.42 -0.84 7.23
CA VAL A 81 5.95 0.42 6.66
C VAL A 81 4.75 0.91 7.45
N SER A 82 4.60 2.21 7.53
CA SER A 82 3.47 2.83 8.24
C SER A 82 2.25 3.03 7.33
N ASN A 83 1.06 3.23 7.91
CA ASN A 83 -0.09 3.65 7.11
C ASN A 83 0.13 5.08 6.58
N ILE A 84 -0.55 5.43 5.47
CA ILE A 84 -0.52 6.80 4.93
C ILE A 84 -1.34 7.73 5.84
N VAL A 85 -0.79 8.92 6.09
CA VAL A 85 -1.49 10.06 6.70
C VAL A 85 -1.83 11.04 5.58
N GLY A 86 -3.11 11.14 5.23
CA GLY A 86 -3.59 12.08 4.22
C GLY A 86 -3.39 13.54 4.62
N ASN A 87 -3.49 14.44 3.64
CA ASN A 87 -3.33 15.87 3.83
C ASN A 87 -4.37 16.63 3.00
N THR A 88 -5.44 17.05 3.65
CA THR A 88 -6.63 17.57 2.94
C THR A 88 -6.34 18.82 2.09
N PRO A 89 -5.58 19.83 2.57
CA PRO A 89 -5.22 20.97 1.73
C PRO A 89 -4.46 20.58 0.45
N LEU A 90 -3.55 19.61 0.53
CA LEU A 90 -2.84 19.12 -0.64
C LEU A 90 -3.71 18.24 -1.55
N GLU A 91 -4.62 17.45 -0.99
CA GLU A 91 -5.58 16.65 -1.73
C GLU A 91 -6.52 17.54 -2.55
N GLU A 92 -7.05 18.61 -1.95
CA GLU A 92 -7.89 19.61 -2.62
C GLU A 92 -7.14 20.35 -3.73
N ALA A 93 -5.91 20.80 -3.46
CA ALA A 93 -5.08 21.46 -4.46
C ALA A 93 -4.76 20.54 -5.65
N LEU A 94 -4.36 19.30 -5.38
CA LEU A 94 -4.08 18.30 -6.42
C LEU A 94 -5.34 17.96 -7.23
N GLN A 95 -6.49 17.82 -6.57
CA GLN A 95 -7.77 17.57 -7.24
C GLN A 95 -8.10 18.67 -8.25
N GLY A 96 -8.07 19.94 -7.84
CA GLY A 96 -8.36 21.06 -8.73
C GLY A 96 -7.39 21.14 -9.91
N ILE A 97 -6.10 20.91 -9.66
CA ILE A 97 -5.07 20.86 -10.72
C ILE A 97 -5.35 19.72 -11.72
N MET A 98 -5.75 18.54 -11.23
CA MET A 98 -6.09 17.41 -12.11
C MET A 98 -7.36 17.68 -12.94
N GLU A 99 -8.36 18.36 -12.35
CA GLU A 99 -9.57 18.77 -13.06
C GLU A 99 -9.25 19.81 -14.15
N ASP A 100 -8.42 20.80 -13.86
CA ASP A 100 -7.98 21.82 -14.81
C ASP A 100 -7.12 21.23 -15.94
N LEU A 101 -6.23 20.28 -15.64
CA LEU A 101 -5.42 19.58 -16.64
C LEU A 101 -6.26 18.67 -17.54
N GLY A 102 -7.37 18.15 -17.01
CA GLY A 102 -8.20 17.15 -17.68
C GLY A 102 -7.55 15.76 -17.76
N PRO A 103 -8.27 14.79 -18.34
CA PRO A 103 -7.80 13.41 -18.45
C PRO A 103 -6.67 13.26 -19.48
N PRO A 104 -5.89 12.16 -19.42
CA PRO A 104 -4.92 11.85 -20.47
C PRO A 104 -5.58 11.71 -21.85
N HIS A 105 -4.91 12.22 -22.88
CA HIS A 105 -5.40 12.16 -24.27
C HIS A 105 -5.13 10.80 -24.91
N PHE A 106 -5.97 9.81 -24.60
CA PHE A 106 -5.90 8.49 -25.24
C PHE A 106 -6.46 8.52 -26.67
N ASP A 107 -5.76 7.87 -27.60
CA ASP A 107 -6.25 7.68 -28.97
C ASP A 107 -6.96 6.33 -29.14
N ASP A 108 -7.43 6.04 -30.35
CA ASP A 108 -8.19 4.81 -30.61
C ASP A 108 -7.31 3.55 -30.49
N ALA A 109 -6.02 3.64 -30.83
CA ALA A 109 -5.09 2.53 -30.68
C ALA A 109 -4.86 2.18 -29.19
N ASP A 110 -4.78 3.19 -28.32
CA ASP A 110 -4.72 2.98 -26.87
C ASP A 110 -5.96 2.24 -26.34
N LYS A 111 -7.15 2.69 -26.77
CA LYS A 111 -8.43 2.11 -26.35
C LYS A 111 -8.59 0.68 -26.86
N ASP A 112 -8.20 0.42 -28.10
CA ASP A 112 -8.27 -0.91 -28.71
C ASP A 112 -7.37 -1.91 -27.99
N PHE A 113 -6.13 -1.51 -27.67
CA PHE A 113 -5.24 -2.36 -26.88
C PHE A 113 -5.77 -2.59 -25.47
N ALA A 114 -6.28 -1.56 -24.80
CA ALA A 114 -6.88 -1.70 -23.48
C ALA A 114 -8.13 -2.62 -23.50
N ARG A 115 -8.92 -2.64 -24.58
CA ARG A 115 -10.00 -3.61 -24.78
C ARG A 115 -9.50 -5.03 -24.93
N GLN A 116 -8.38 -5.26 -25.62
CA GLN A 116 -7.76 -6.59 -25.69
C GLN A 116 -7.34 -7.09 -24.31
N ILE A 117 -6.81 -6.21 -23.46
CA ILE A 117 -6.53 -6.54 -22.06
C ILE A 117 -7.82 -6.86 -21.31
N GLN A 118 -8.84 -6.00 -21.39
CA GLN A 118 -10.13 -6.23 -20.72
C GLN A 118 -10.81 -7.54 -21.12
N ALA A 119 -10.65 -7.99 -22.37
CA ALA A 119 -11.16 -9.28 -22.82
C ALA A 119 -10.54 -10.48 -22.09
N THR A 120 -9.40 -10.29 -21.43
CA THR A 120 -8.76 -11.30 -20.56
C THR A 120 -9.22 -11.24 -19.10
N LEU A 121 -10.01 -10.24 -18.73
CA LEU A 121 -10.45 -9.97 -17.37
C LEU A 121 -11.86 -10.49 -17.14
N THR A 122 -12.18 -10.79 -15.88
CA THR A 122 -13.55 -11.15 -15.51
C THR A 122 -14.40 -9.88 -15.30
N PRO A 123 -15.73 -9.97 -15.42
CA PRO A 123 -16.63 -8.87 -15.04
C PRO A 123 -16.43 -8.41 -13.58
N GLN A 124 -16.03 -9.33 -12.70
CA GLN A 124 -15.75 -9.02 -11.30
C GLN A 124 -14.48 -8.16 -11.15
N ASP A 125 -13.45 -8.37 -11.96
CA ASP A 125 -12.23 -7.56 -11.93
C ASP A 125 -12.53 -6.10 -12.29
N ILE A 126 -13.32 -5.89 -13.35
CA ILE A 126 -13.77 -4.56 -13.78
C ILE A 126 -14.63 -3.90 -12.69
N ALA A 127 -15.64 -4.59 -12.18
CA ALA A 127 -16.53 -4.08 -11.13
C ALA A 127 -15.79 -3.75 -9.81
N SER A 128 -14.72 -4.49 -9.49
CA SER A 128 -13.90 -4.27 -8.30
C SER A 128 -13.23 -2.89 -8.30
N VAL A 129 -12.73 -2.44 -9.46
CA VAL A 129 -12.10 -1.11 -9.59
C VAL A 129 -13.11 0.00 -9.34
N TYR A 130 -14.29 -0.06 -9.95
CA TYR A 130 -15.38 0.91 -9.74
C TYR A 130 -15.85 0.97 -8.28
N ARG A 131 -16.00 -0.19 -7.63
CA ARG A 131 -16.29 -0.27 -6.19
C ARG A 131 -15.21 0.40 -5.34
N THR A 132 -13.95 0.23 -5.71
CA THR A 132 -12.80 0.79 -4.98
C THR A 132 -12.83 2.32 -5.01
N ILE A 133 -13.14 2.90 -6.17
CA ILE A 133 -13.22 4.36 -6.36
C ILE A 133 -14.59 4.97 -6.00
N GLY A 134 -15.58 4.14 -5.67
CA GLY A 134 -16.91 4.58 -5.25
C GLY A 134 -17.78 5.12 -6.39
N LEU A 135 -17.62 4.58 -7.60
CA LEU A 135 -18.39 4.96 -8.79
C LEU A 135 -19.15 3.76 -9.36
N GLU A 136 -20.17 4.03 -10.17
CA GLU A 136 -20.89 2.99 -10.92
C GLU A 136 -20.05 2.53 -12.13
N PRO A 137 -20.13 1.24 -12.52
CA PRO A 137 -19.40 0.74 -13.69
C PRO A 137 -19.83 1.41 -14.99
N GLU A 138 -18.83 1.87 -15.76
CA GLU A 138 -18.99 2.33 -17.14
C GLU A 138 -18.25 1.40 -18.11
N ASP A 139 -18.78 1.26 -19.33
CA ASP A 139 -18.14 0.51 -20.43
C ASP A 139 -17.01 1.35 -21.05
N LYS A 140 -15.89 1.45 -20.32
CA LYS A 140 -14.69 2.18 -20.72
C LYS A 140 -13.44 1.32 -20.54
N PRO A 141 -12.59 1.20 -21.56
CA PRO A 141 -11.34 0.44 -21.44
C PRO A 141 -10.24 1.19 -20.70
N LEU A 142 -10.27 2.52 -20.73
CA LEU A 142 -9.34 3.40 -20.02
C LEU A 142 -10.14 4.48 -19.29
N ALA A 143 -9.68 4.87 -18.10
CA ALA A 143 -10.34 5.93 -17.34
C ALA A 143 -9.93 7.31 -17.90
N ASP A 144 -10.93 8.05 -18.35
CA ASP A 144 -10.83 9.39 -18.92
C ASP A 144 -11.52 10.45 -18.04
N PHE A 145 -11.55 10.19 -16.74
CA PHE A 145 -12.22 11.02 -15.74
C PHE A 145 -11.39 11.12 -14.47
N THR A 146 -11.63 12.18 -13.71
CA THR A 146 -11.11 12.33 -12.35
C THR A 146 -12.18 11.87 -11.37
N VAL A 147 -11.82 10.98 -10.43
CA VAL A 147 -12.73 10.56 -9.38
C VAL A 147 -13.01 11.76 -8.46
N PRO A 148 -14.28 12.11 -8.18
CA PRO A 148 -14.61 13.21 -7.28
C PRO A 148 -13.94 13.06 -5.91
N LEU A 149 -13.63 14.20 -5.28
CA LEU A 149 -13.00 14.23 -3.96
C LEU A 149 -13.90 13.65 -2.87
N ASP A 150 -15.21 13.88 -2.98
CA ASP A 150 -16.24 13.43 -2.04
C ASP A 150 -16.78 12.00 -2.34
N ALA A 151 -16.23 11.33 -3.35
CA ALA A 151 -16.60 9.96 -3.67
C ALA A 151 -16.37 9.04 -2.45
N LYS A 152 -17.37 8.20 -2.14
CA LYS A 152 -17.30 7.24 -1.03
C LYS A 152 -16.44 6.04 -1.44
N ARG A 153 -15.13 6.25 -1.44
CA ARG A 153 -14.13 5.26 -1.84
C ARG A 153 -14.08 4.10 -0.83
N ASN A 154 -13.78 2.91 -1.35
CA ASN A 154 -13.48 1.73 -0.55
C ASN A 154 -12.13 1.17 -1.00
N PRO A 155 -11.02 1.88 -0.74
CA PRO A 155 -9.72 1.55 -1.30
C PRO A 155 -9.26 0.16 -0.85
N LEU A 156 -8.65 -0.59 -1.77
CA LEU A 156 -7.91 -1.79 -1.40
C LEU A 156 -6.76 -1.40 -0.47
N ILE A 157 -6.53 -2.20 0.57
CA ILE A 157 -5.47 -1.96 1.55
C ILE A 157 -4.13 -2.39 0.92
N GLY A 158 -3.34 -1.40 0.51
CA GLY A 158 -1.95 -1.55 0.08
C GLY A 158 -0.95 -1.29 1.21
N SER A 159 0.34 -1.43 0.89
CA SER A 159 1.46 -1.07 1.77
C SER A 159 2.51 -0.33 0.94
N THR A 160 3.02 0.80 1.44
CA THR A 160 4.05 1.62 0.79
C THR A 160 4.88 2.35 1.84
N ASP A 161 6.17 2.50 1.58
CA ASP A 161 7.13 3.29 2.37
C ASP A 161 6.83 4.81 2.36
N VAL A 162 6.05 5.30 1.39
CA VAL A 162 5.49 6.67 1.40
C VAL A 162 4.66 6.91 2.67
N GLY A 163 4.13 5.84 3.27
CA GLY A 163 3.50 5.85 4.59
C GLY A 163 4.36 6.60 5.60
N ASP A 164 5.59 6.14 5.81
CA ASP A 164 6.53 6.72 6.76
C ASP A 164 6.87 8.18 6.47
N VAL A 165 6.99 8.56 5.19
CA VAL A 165 7.20 9.96 4.77
C VAL A 165 6.00 10.83 5.16
N SER A 166 4.78 10.34 4.96
CA SER A 166 3.55 11.08 5.23
C SER A 166 3.31 11.40 6.71
N TRP A 167 3.96 10.67 7.62
CA TRP A 167 3.95 10.97 9.04
C TRP A 167 4.86 12.14 9.43
N VAL A 168 5.87 12.46 8.60
CA VAL A 168 6.92 13.44 8.90
C VAL A 168 6.71 14.73 8.12
N VAL A 169 6.29 14.64 6.86
CA VAL A 169 6.07 15.80 5.99
C VAL A 169 4.71 15.74 5.29
N PRO A 170 4.05 16.89 5.05
CA PRO A 170 2.80 16.92 4.30
C PRO A 170 2.96 16.19 2.96
N THR A 171 2.11 15.20 2.72
CA THR A 171 2.25 14.27 1.59
C THR A 171 0.90 14.09 0.92
N VAL A 172 0.92 14.04 -0.42
CA VAL A 172 -0.24 13.72 -1.25
C VAL A 172 0.22 12.82 -2.39
N GLN A 173 -0.66 11.95 -2.89
CA GLN A 173 -0.38 11.04 -3.99
C GLN A 173 -1.46 11.16 -5.07
N ALA A 174 -1.06 11.00 -6.32
CA ALA A 174 -1.96 10.93 -7.47
C ALA A 174 -1.99 9.51 -8.03
N HIS A 175 -3.17 9.01 -8.39
CA HIS A 175 -3.31 7.80 -9.21
C HIS A 175 -3.58 8.21 -10.66
N ALA A 176 -2.92 7.55 -11.60
CA ALA A 176 -3.05 7.81 -13.02
C ALA A 176 -3.55 6.57 -13.77
N PRO A 177 -4.35 6.71 -14.83
CA PRO A 177 -4.92 5.59 -15.57
C PRO A 177 -3.90 5.00 -16.57
N THR A 178 -2.83 4.39 -16.06
CA THR A 178 -1.74 3.84 -16.89
C THR A 178 -2.02 2.43 -17.42
N VAL A 179 -3.14 1.83 -17.02
CA VAL A 179 -3.54 0.46 -17.38
C VAL A 179 -5.05 0.41 -17.64
N ALA A 180 -5.49 -0.62 -18.35
CA ALA A 180 -6.89 -0.87 -18.67
C ALA A 180 -7.72 -1.04 -17.40
N VAL A 181 -8.92 -0.46 -17.40
CA VAL A 181 -9.87 -0.52 -16.28
C VAL A 181 -10.18 -1.98 -15.96
N GLY A 182 -10.01 -2.36 -14.69
CA GLY A 182 -10.19 -3.72 -14.21
C GLY A 182 -8.90 -4.50 -14.03
N THR A 183 -7.74 -4.04 -14.54
CA THR A 183 -6.49 -4.81 -14.44
C THR A 183 -6.07 -5.02 -12.98
N PRO A 184 -5.97 -6.28 -12.48
CA PRO A 184 -5.44 -6.53 -11.15
C PRO A 184 -3.93 -6.28 -11.10
N PHE A 185 -3.46 -5.60 -10.05
CA PHE A 185 -2.03 -5.35 -9.85
C PHE A 185 -1.28 -6.66 -9.51
N HIS A 186 0.03 -6.69 -9.84
CA HIS A 186 0.91 -7.87 -9.70
C HIS A 186 0.57 -9.06 -10.62
N THR A 187 0.13 -8.77 -11.84
CA THR A 187 -0.20 -9.78 -12.87
C THR A 187 0.61 -9.58 -14.15
N TRP A 188 0.64 -10.60 -15.03
CA TRP A 188 1.26 -10.48 -16.35
C TRP A 188 0.58 -9.42 -17.23
N GLN A 189 -0.71 -9.16 -17.02
CA GLN A 189 -1.44 -8.09 -17.69
C GLN A 189 -0.82 -6.72 -17.39
N ILE A 190 -0.34 -6.46 -16.16
CA ILE A 190 0.38 -5.22 -15.84
C ILE A 190 1.68 -5.12 -16.62
N VAL A 191 2.45 -6.22 -16.68
CA VAL A 191 3.74 -6.27 -17.40
C VAL A 191 3.57 -5.91 -18.89
N ALA A 192 2.49 -6.39 -19.51
CA ALA A 192 2.17 -6.10 -20.91
C ALA A 192 1.84 -4.62 -21.18
N GLN A 193 1.39 -3.87 -20.17
CA GLN A 193 0.85 -2.51 -20.34
C GLN A 193 1.83 -1.40 -19.97
N GLY A 194 2.76 -1.66 -19.05
CA GLY A 194 3.57 -0.61 -18.39
C GLY A 194 4.50 0.20 -19.32
N LYS A 195 4.74 -0.25 -20.55
CA LYS A 195 5.57 0.47 -21.56
C LYS A 195 4.78 0.94 -22.78
N THR A 196 3.46 0.87 -22.73
CA THR A 196 2.60 1.25 -23.85
C THR A 196 2.54 2.78 -24.04
N PRO A 197 2.18 3.27 -25.24
CA PRO A 197 1.92 4.69 -25.46
C PRO A 197 0.87 5.26 -24.50
N ALA A 198 -0.23 4.52 -24.25
CA ALA A 198 -1.25 4.86 -23.25
C ALA A 198 -0.63 5.10 -21.85
N ALA A 199 0.19 4.16 -21.36
CA ALA A 199 0.85 4.30 -20.07
C ALA A 199 1.73 5.56 -20.00
N HIS A 200 2.49 5.87 -21.06
CA HIS A 200 3.30 7.08 -21.12
C HIS A 200 2.47 8.36 -21.16
N LYS A 201 1.34 8.38 -21.88
CA LYS A 201 0.42 9.54 -21.92
C LYS A 201 -0.15 9.83 -20.53
N ALA A 202 -0.60 8.80 -19.81
CA ALA A 202 -1.07 8.93 -18.43
C ALA A 202 0.05 9.34 -17.47
N MET A 203 1.26 8.78 -17.63
CA MET A 203 2.44 9.15 -16.84
C MET A 203 2.81 10.64 -17.01
N VAL A 204 2.78 11.16 -18.25
CA VAL A 204 3.08 12.57 -18.51
C VAL A 204 2.00 13.49 -17.91
N GLN A 205 0.72 13.11 -18.00
CA GLN A 205 -0.37 13.88 -17.38
C GLN A 205 -0.17 13.98 -15.86
N VAL A 206 0.08 12.86 -15.18
CA VAL A 206 0.20 12.87 -13.72
C VAL A 206 1.49 13.55 -13.26
N ALA A 207 2.57 13.45 -14.05
CA ALA A 207 3.80 14.20 -13.79
C ALA A 207 3.56 15.72 -13.83
N LYS A 208 2.73 16.21 -14.77
CA LYS A 208 2.33 17.63 -14.80
C LYS A 208 1.51 18.00 -13.56
N ALA A 209 0.57 17.15 -13.14
CA ALA A 209 -0.23 17.41 -11.94
C ALA A 209 0.65 17.48 -10.68
N MET A 210 1.59 16.55 -10.52
CA MET A 210 2.56 16.54 -9.42
C MET A 210 3.45 17.79 -9.44
N ALA A 211 3.97 18.17 -10.61
CA ALA A 211 4.81 19.35 -10.75
C ALA A 211 4.04 20.65 -10.46
N ALA A 212 2.82 20.78 -10.95
CA ALA A 212 1.96 21.92 -10.69
C ALA A 212 1.56 22.00 -9.20
N THR A 213 1.31 20.86 -8.54
CA THR A 213 1.05 20.82 -7.09
C THR A 213 2.26 21.28 -6.29
N GLY A 214 3.46 20.80 -6.66
CA GLY A 214 4.70 21.28 -6.05
C GLY A 214 4.93 22.79 -6.27
N ALA A 215 4.66 23.28 -7.47
CA ALA A 215 4.74 24.71 -7.77
C ALA A 215 3.75 25.53 -6.93
N ALA A 216 2.48 25.09 -6.83
CA ALA A 216 1.47 25.75 -6.02
C ALA A 216 1.89 25.84 -4.54
N VAL A 217 2.42 24.76 -3.97
CA VAL A 217 2.92 24.74 -2.59
C VAL A 217 4.10 25.70 -2.39
N LEU A 218 4.97 25.85 -3.38
CA LEU A 218 6.13 26.75 -3.31
C LEU A 218 5.75 28.23 -3.48
N THR A 219 4.70 28.53 -4.25
CA THR A 219 4.29 29.90 -4.58
C THR A 219 3.13 30.42 -3.74
N ASP A 220 2.40 29.55 -3.04
CA ASP A 220 1.34 29.92 -2.10
C ASP A 220 1.74 29.58 -0.64
N PRO A 221 2.22 30.58 0.13
CA PRO A 221 2.54 30.40 1.54
C PRO A 221 1.34 29.96 2.40
N GLY A 222 0.10 30.28 1.98
CA GLY A 222 -1.12 29.90 2.67
C GLY A 222 -1.36 28.40 2.57
N LEU A 223 -1.27 27.83 1.36
CA LEU A 223 -1.35 26.38 1.13
C LEU A 223 -0.27 25.62 1.92
N MET A 224 0.98 26.10 1.88
CA MET A 224 2.08 25.50 2.65
C MET A 224 1.79 25.48 4.16
N ALA A 225 1.31 26.60 4.71
CA ALA A 225 0.98 26.71 6.13
C ALA A 225 -0.19 25.79 6.51
N ALA A 226 -1.24 25.74 5.68
CA ALA A 226 -2.39 24.87 5.88
C ALA A 226 -2.01 23.39 5.85
N ALA A 227 -1.19 22.98 4.88
CA ALA A 227 -0.70 21.61 4.77
C ALA A 227 0.10 21.17 6.01
N LYS A 228 0.99 22.02 6.52
CA LYS A 228 1.75 21.77 7.76
C LYS A 228 0.84 21.70 8.99
N ALA A 229 -0.13 22.60 9.09
CA ALA A 229 -1.08 22.61 10.20
C ALA A 229 -1.96 21.35 10.21
N ASP A 230 -2.41 20.88 9.04
CA ASP A 230 -3.21 19.66 8.93
C ASP A 230 -2.43 18.41 9.36
N LEU A 231 -1.17 18.27 8.92
CA LEU A 231 -0.31 17.18 9.37
C LEU A 231 -0.11 17.22 10.89
N ALA A 232 0.26 18.38 11.44
CA ALA A 232 0.48 18.54 12.88
C ALA A 232 -0.77 18.18 13.68
N ARG A 233 -1.97 18.50 13.18
CA ARG A 233 -3.24 18.11 13.80
C ARG A 233 -3.44 16.60 13.80
N ARG A 234 -3.15 15.92 12.69
CA ARG A 234 -3.34 14.46 12.55
C ARG A 234 -2.38 13.63 13.40
N THR A 235 -1.16 14.11 13.57
CA THR A 235 -0.10 13.41 14.32
C THR A 235 0.01 13.85 15.78
N LYS A 236 -0.79 14.84 16.22
CA LYS A 236 -0.75 15.36 17.60
C LYS A 236 -1.03 14.29 18.66
N ALA A 237 -2.03 13.45 18.43
CA ALA A 237 -2.43 12.42 19.40
C ALA A 237 -1.52 11.19 19.34
N THR A 238 -1.05 10.86 18.14
CA THR A 238 -0.20 9.71 17.87
C THR A 238 1.02 10.20 17.09
N PRO A 239 2.13 10.53 17.76
CA PRO A 239 3.36 10.90 17.08
C PRO A 239 3.91 9.73 16.27
N TYR A 240 4.67 10.05 15.23
CA TYR A 240 5.36 9.04 14.43
C TYR A 240 6.41 8.30 15.26
N VAL A 241 6.40 6.97 15.16
CA VAL A 241 7.44 6.10 15.68
C VAL A 241 7.82 5.15 14.56
N CYS A 242 9.08 5.18 14.13
CA CYS A 242 9.57 4.28 13.10
C CYS A 242 9.32 2.83 13.55
N PRO A 243 8.61 2.00 12.77
CA PRO A 243 8.36 0.61 13.14
C PRO A 243 9.60 -0.29 12.96
N ILE A 244 10.67 0.25 12.39
CA ILE A 244 11.97 -0.41 12.23
C ILE A 244 12.90 0.08 13.35
N PRO A 245 13.44 -0.81 14.19
CA PRO A 245 14.44 -0.45 15.21
C PRO A 245 15.74 0.12 14.60
N ASP A 246 16.39 1.03 15.33
CA ASP A 246 17.59 1.75 14.85
C ASP A 246 18.79 0.84 14.55
N ASP A 247 18.85 -0.36 15.15
CA ASP A 247 19.90 -1.36 14.93
C ASP A 247 19.71 -2.16 13.64
N ILE A 248 18.57 -2.00 12.97
CA ILE A 248 18.25 -2.69 11.72
C ILE A 248 18.60 -1.80 10.51
N GLY A 249 19.74 -2.09 9.91
CA GLY A 249 20.13 -1.48 8.63
C GLY A 249 19.38 -2.06 7.42
N PRO A 250 19.39 -1.35 6.27
CA PRO A 250 18.74 -1.81 5.06
C PRO A 250 19.37 -3.13 4.57
N PRO A 251 18.57 -4.08 4.04
CA PRO A 251 19.08 -5.36 3.59
C PRO A 251 19.74 -5.22 2.21
N LEU A 252 21.01 -4.78 2.19
CA LEU A 252 21.76 -4.47 0.96
C LEU A 252 22.00 -5.69 0.04
N THR A 253 21.81 -6.91 0.52
CA THR A 253 22.06 -8.16 -0.22
C THR A 253 20.80 -8.90 -0.66
N MET A 254 19.61 -8.34 -0.43
CA MET A 254 18.35 -9.05 -0.72
C MET A 254 18.11 -9.35 -2.21
N SER A 255 18.68 -8.54 -3.11
CA SER A 255 18.54 -8.71 -4.57
C SER A 255 19.75 -9.41 -5.21
N ALA A 256 20.73 -9.87 -4.41
CA ALA A 256 21.97 -10.49 -4.90
C ALA A 256 21.84 -12.01 -5.10
N GLY A 257 20.61 -12.53 -5.22
CA GLY A 257 20.31 -13.94 -5.45
C GLY A 257 20.08 -14.25 -6.93
#